data_AF-A0A1H3VXA2-F1
#
_entry.id   AF-A0A1H3VXA2-F1
#
_cell.length_a   1.000
_cell.length_b   1.000
_cell.length_c   1.000
_cell.angle_alpha   90.00
_cell.angle_beta   90.00
_cell.angle_gamma   90.00
#
_symmetry.space_group_name_H-M   'P 1'
#
loop_
_entity.id
_entity.type
_entity.pdbx_description
1 polymer ?
#
loop_
_entity_poly.entity_id
_entity_poly.type
_entity_poly.pdbx_seq_one_letter_code
_entity_poly.pdbx_strand_id
1 'polypeptide(L)'
;MVSNASALGRNGVHDWLLLRAAAIVIVLYVLYLVGFYVTAPELTYPLWRDFFALRLTKVLTLMALFSILVHAWIGLWQVLTDYVKPLAVRLTLQLAIVVVLMVYVIYGTIVVWGA
;
A
#
# COMPACT_ATOMS: atom_id res chain seq x y z
N MET A 1 -9.49 11.39 24.18
CA MET A 1 -9.69 11.47 22.71
C MET A 1 -10.59 10.32 22.30
N VAL A 2 -11.63 10.57 21.50
CA VAL A 2 -12.60 9.53 21.07
C VAL A 2 -11.97 8.71 19.93
N SER A 3 -11.94 7.39 20.05
CA SER A 3 -11.50 6.47 18.98
C SER A 3 -12.65 6.16 18.03
N ASN A 4 -12.40 6.16 16.72
CA ASN A 4 -13.38 5.75 15.71
C ASN A 4 -13.22 4.26 15.39
N ALA A 5 -14.27 3.46 15.63
CA ALA A 5 -14.21 2.01 15.47
C ALA A 5 -14.00 1.52 14.02
N SER A 6 -14.25 2.38 13.02
CA SER A 6 -14.05 2.06 11.59
C SER A 6 -12.69 2.50 11.03
N ALA A 7 -11.89 3.24 11.80
CA ALA A 7 -10.55 3.66 11.41
C ALA A 7 -9.52 2.57 11.73
N LEU A 8 -8.43 2.52 10.98
CA LEU A 8 -7.32 1.61 11.27
C LEU A 8 -6.58 2.00 12.56
N GLY A 9 -6.39 3.29 12.81
CA GLY A 9 -5.63 3.77 13.96
C GLY A 9 -6.47 4.21 15.15
N ARG A 10 -5.75 4.53 16.23
CA ARG A 10 -6.34 4.72 17.57
C ARG A 10 -6.76 6.15 17.85
N ASN A 11 -6.00 7.12 17.31
CA ASN A 11 -6.22 8.55 17.44
C ASN A 11 -5.53 9.31 16.30
N GLY A 12 -5.77 10.62 16.19
CA GLY A 12 -5.22 11.43 15.10
C GLY A 12 -3.69 11.48 15.03
N VAL A 13 -2.98 11.46 16.16
CA VAL A 13 -1.49 11.45 16.17
C VAL A 13 -0.96 10.12 15.66
N HIS A 14 -1.61 9.02 16.04
CA HIS A 14 -1.27 7.68 15.55
C HIS A 14 -1.48 7.57 14.03
N ASP A 15 -2.63 8.02 13.52
CA ASP A 15 -2.89 8.05 12.07
C ASP A 15 -1.89 8.94 11.33
N TRP A 16 -1.57 10.09 11.93
CA TRP A 16 -0.60 11.01 11.37
C TRP A 16 0.76 10.33 11.22
N LEU A 17 1.26 9.66 12.27
CA LEU A 17 2.56 8.97 12.25
C LEU A 17 2.58 7.81 11.24
N LEU A 18 1.54 6.97 11.24
CA LEU A 18 1.43 5.85 10.31
C LEU A 18 1.43 6.30 8.85
N LEU A 19 0.70 7.38 8.53
CA LEU A 19 0.69 7.94 7.17
C LEU A 19 2.08 8.38 6.71
N ARG A 20 2.86 9.06 7.56
CA ARG A 20 4.21 9.54 7.20
C ARG A 20 5.19 8.37 7.06
N ALA A 21 5.18 7.44 8.01
CA ALA A 21 6.04 6.27 7.97
C ALA A 21 5.79 5.45 6.70
N ALA A 22 4.52 5.15 6.41
CA ALA A 22 4.16 4.42 5.19
C ALA A 22 4.52 5.20 3.91
N ALA A 23 4.30 6.52 3.88
CA ALA A 23 4.66 7.35 2.74
C ALA A 23 6.16 7.32 2.43
N ILE A 24 7.01 7.36 3.47
CA ILE A 24 8.48 7.26 3.30
C ILE A 24 8.85 5.92 2.68
N VAL A 25 8.29 4.81 3.17
CA VAL A 25 8.56 3.47 2.61
C VAL A 25 8.11 3.38 1.15
N ILE A 26 6.93 3.91 0.83
CA ILE A 26 6.40 3.94 -0.54
C ILE A 26 7.32 4.74 -1.47
N VAL A 27 7.74 5.94 -1.06
CA VAL A 27 8.64 6.79 -1.87
C VAL A 27 9.98 6.10 -2.10
N LEU A 28 10.57 5.48 -1.08
CA LEU A 28 11.82 4.73 -1.23
C LEU A 28 11.68 3.57 -2.22
N TYR A 29 10.56 2.85 -2.19
CA TYR A 29 10.28 1.77 -3.13
C TYR A 29 10.07 2.29 -4.56
N VAL A 30 9.36 3.41 -4.73
CA VAL A 30 9.19 4.06 -6.04
C VAL A 30 10.55 4.47 -6.60
N LEU A 31 11.41 5.11 -5.80
CA LEU A 31 12.77 5.48 -6.23
C LEU A 31 13.61 4.26 -6.60
N TYR A 32 13.47 3.14 -5.88
CA TYR A 32 14.12 1.88 -6.21
C TYR A 32 13.68 1.33 -7.57
N LEU A 33 12.38 1.29 -7.86
CA LEU A 33 11.85 0.84 -9.16
C LEU A 33 12.23 1.78 -10.30
N VAL A 34 12.14 3.09 -10.08
CA VAL A 34 12.56 4.10 -11.06
C VAL A 34 14.06 3.97 -11.34
N GLY A 35 14.88 3.78 -10.30
CA GLY A 35 16.32 3.55 -10.44
C GLY A 35 16.63 2.34 -11.33
N PHE A 36 15.92 1.22 -11.14
CA PHE A 36 16.02 0.07 -12.04
C PHE A 36 15.62 0.43 -13.47
N TYR A 37 14.45 1.06 -13.65
CA TYR A 37 13.91 1.39 -14.97
C TYR A 37 14.82 2.32 -15.79
N VAL A 38 15.42 3.33 -15.16
CA VAL A 38 16.25 4.34 -15.86
C VAL A 38 17.70 3.89 -16.08
N THR A 39 18.17 2.87 -15.35
CA THR A 39 19.53 2.32 -15.51
C THR A 39 19.58 1.04 -16.32
N ALA A 40 18.43 0.40 -16.57
CA ALA A 40 18.34 -0.77 -17.43
C ALA A 40 18.75 -0.42 -18.87
N PRO A 41 19.71 -1.14 -19.49
CA PRO A 41 20.15 -0.87 -20.85
C PRO A 41 19.05 -1.16 -21.89
N GLU A 42 18.31 -2.26 -21.70
CA GLU A 42 17.13 -2.63 -22.48
C GLU A 42 16.19 -3.47 -21.60
N LEU A 43 14.90 -3.15 -21.59
CA LEU A 43 13.90 -3.85 -20.78
C LEU A 43 13.41 -5.11 -21.50
N THR A 44 14.14 -6.21 -21.28
CA THR A 44 13.77 -7.54 -21.79
C THR A 44 13.08 -8.38 -20.72
N TYR A 45 12.31 -9.39 -21.14
CA TYR A 45 11.66 -10.32 -20.19
C TYR A 45 12.64 -11.01 -19.22
N PRO A 46 13.80 -11.55 -19.66
CA PRO A 46 14.78 -12.13 -18.73
C PRO A 46 15.28 -11.14 -17.68
N LEU A 47 15.65 -9.92 -18.09
CA LEU A 47 16.13 -8.88 -17.16
C LEU A 47 15.06 -8.53 -16.12
N TRP A 48 13.81 -8.35 -16.55
CA TRP A 48 12.67 -8.08 -15.68
C TRP A 48 12.45 -9.23 -14.68
N ARG A 49 12.42 -10.47 -15.18
CA ARG A 49 12.22 -11.66 -14.36
C ARG A 49 13.32 -11.79 -13.30
N ASP A 50 14.58 -11.58 -13.67
CA ASP A 50 15.72 -11.71 -12.77
C ASP A 50 15.74 -10.61 -11.70
N PHE A 51 15.36 -9.38 -12.06
CA PHE A 51 15.22 -8.28 -11.09
C PHE A 51 14.16 -8.60 -10.02
N PHE A 52 12.99 -9.10 -10.40
CA PHE A 52 11.95 -9.50 -9.45
C PHE A 52 12.21 -10.84 -8.74
N ALA A 53 13.14 -11.66 -9.26
CA ALA A 53 13.60 -12.87 -8.58
C ALA A 53 14.52 -12.57 -7.38
N LEU A 54 15.16 -11.39 -7.34
CA LEU A 54 16.02 -10.98 -6.22
C LEU A 54 15.24 -10.95 -4.90
N ARG A 55 15.80 -11.57 -3.86
CA ARG A 55 15.23 -11.55 -2.49
C ARG A 55 14.97 -10.14 -1.98
N LEU A 56 15.88 -9.20 -2.28
CA LEU A 56 15.73 -7.80 -1.92
C LEU A 56 14.47 -7.19 -2.55
N THR A 57 14.29 -7.36 -3.86
CA THR A 57 13.10 -6.87 -4.59
C THR A 57 11.82 -7.47 -4.03
N LYS A 58 11.78 -8.78 -3.75
CA LYS A 58 10.61 -9.45 -3.16
C LYS A 58 10.25 -8.85 -1.80
N VAL A 59 11.23 -8.68 -0.91
CA VAL A 59 11.03 -8.08 0.43
C VAL A 59 10.59 -6.62 0.34
N LEU A 60 11.26 -5.80 -0.47
CA LEU A 60 10.90 -4.39 -0.64
C LEU A 60 9.50 -4.22 -1.24
N THR A 61 9.12 -5.08 -2.19
CA THR A 61 7.77 -5.09 -2.78
C THR A 61 6.71 -5.41 -1.73
N LEU A 62 6.94 -6.41 -0.88
CA LEU A 62 6.01 -6.71 0.22
C LEU A 62 5.93 -5.55 1.23
N MET A 63 7.07 -4.97 1.63
CA MET A 63 7.08 -3.80 2.52
C MET A 63 6.28 -2.63 1.95
N ALA A 64 6.41 -2.38 0.64
CA ALA A 64 5.64 -1.36 -0.06
C ALA A 64 4.14 -1.68 -0.09
N LEU A 65 3.74 -2.94 -0.36
CA LEU A 65 2.35 -3.35 -0.35
C LEU A 65 1.68 -3.19 1.03
N PHE A 66 2.37 -3.57 2.11
CA PHE A 66 1.89 -3.32 3.47
C PHE A 66 1.81 -1.83 3.79
N SER A 67 2.77 -1.04 3.30
CA SER A 67 2.73 0.42 3.47
C SER A 67 1.56 1.04 2.69
N ILE A 68 1.25 0.56 1.49
CA ILE A 68 0.08 0.98 0.70
C ILE A 68 -1.20 0.59 1.43
N LEU A 69 -1.30 -0.63 1.98
CA LEU A 69 -2.45 -1.06 2.79
C LEU A 69 -2.72 -0.05 3.92
N VAL A 70 -1.70 0.30 4.70
CA VAL A 70 -1.85 1.26 5.81
C VAL A 70 -2.16 2.67 5.30
N HIS A 71 -1.39 3.17 4.33
CA HIS A 71 -1.51 4.53 3.81
C HIS A 71 -2.86 4.78 3.14
N ALA A 72 -3.29 3.86 2.27
CA ALA A 72 -4.55 3.97 1.55
C ALA A 72 -5.75 3.72 2.45
N TRP A 73 -5.67 2.81 3.44
CA TRP A 73 -6.77 2.63 4.39
C TRP A 73 -7.04 3.93 5.14
N ILE A 74 -6.02 4.51 5.77
CA ILE A 74 -6.18 5.74 6.56
C ILE A 74 -6.61 6.91 5.66
N GLY A 75 -5.94 7.10 4.52
CA GLY A 75 -6.24 8.20 3.60
C GLY A 75 -7.65 8.12 3.02
N LEU A 76 -8.08 6.94 2.57
CA LEU A 76 -9.43 6.79 2.03
C LEU A 76 -10.51 6.82 3.11
N TRP A 77 -10.20 6.36 4.33
CA TRP A 77 -11.12 6.56 5.46
C TRP A 77 -11.37 8.05 5.72
N GLN A 78 -10.32 8.89 5.71
CA GLN A 78 -10.44 10.35 5.86
C GLN A 78 -11.31 10.95 4.75
N VAL A 79 -11.06 10.60 3.49
CA VAL A 79 -11.88 11.04 2.33
C VAL A 79 -13.34 10.63 2.51
N LEU A 80 -13.59 9.37 2.88
CA LEU A 80 -14.95 8.88 3.08
C LEU A 80 -15.68 9.60 4.22
N THR A 81 -15.02 9.88 5.34
CA THR A 81 -15.63 10.61 6.46
C THR A 81 -15.90 12.08 6.13
N ASP A 82 -15.05 12.69 5.29
CA ASP A 82 -15.21 14.09 4.89
C ASP A 82 -16.35 14.25 3.88
N TYR A 83 -16.46 13.36 2.90
CA TYR A 83 -17.34 13.58 1.74
C TYR A 83 -18.58 12.68 1.67
N VAL A 84 -18.54 11.46 2.23
CA VAL A 84 -19.68 10.53 2.13
C VAL A 84 -20.53 10.61 3.41
N LYS A 85 -21.61 11.39 3.37
CA LYS A 85 -22.46 11.62 4.56
C LYS A 85 -23.32 10.41 4.97
N PRO A 86 -24.01 9.70 4.07
CA PRO A 86 -24.84 8.56 4.44
C PRO A 86 -24.01 7.43 5.07
N LEU A 87 -24.35 7.02 6.29
CA LEU A 87 -23.58 6.06 7.08
C LEU A 87 -23.43 4.71 6.37
N ALA A 88 -24.54 4.14 5.89
CA ALA A 88 -24.53 2.83 5.23
C ALA A 88 -23.60 2.81 4.01
N VAL A 89 -23.72 3.83 3.14
CA VAL A 89 -22.87 3.97 1.96
C VAL A 89 -21.40 4.09 2.34
N ARG A 90 -21.09 4.94 3.34
CA ARG A 90 -19.72 5.12 3.83
C ARG A 90 -19.10 3.81 4.33
N LEU A 91 -19.83 3.04 5.12
CA LEU A 91 -19.34 1.76 5.66
C LEU A 91 -19.18 0.70 4.58
N THR A 92 -20.10 0.61 3.61
CA THR A 92 -19.99 -0.30 2.47
C THR A 92 -18.76 0.03 1.62
N LEU A 93 -18.53 1.31 1.33
CA LEU A 93 -17.34 1.76 0.60
C LEU A 93 -16.05 1.47 1.37
N GLN A 94 -16.02 1.76 2.67
CA GLN A 94 -14.86 1.45 3.52
C GLN A 94 -14.55 -0.05 3.50
N LEU A 95 -15.57 -0.90 3.62
CA LEU A 95 -15.39 -2.35 3.54
C LEU A 95 -14.83 -2.79 2.19
N ALA A 96 -15.38 -2.28 1.08
CA ALA A 96 -14.90 -2.60 -0.26
C ALA A 96 -13.44 -2.19 -0.45
N ILE A 97 -13.06 -0.99 0.00
CA ILE A 97 -11.67 -0.50 -0.04
C ILE A 97 -10.76 -1.43 0.75
N VAL A 98 -11.12 -1.79 1.99
CA VAL A 98 -10.32 -2.67 2.83
C VAL A 98 -10.12 -4.04 2.18
N VAL A 99 -11.18 -4.62 1.61
CA VAL A 99 -11.10 -5.91 0.89
C VAL A 99 -10.14 -5.79 -0.30
N VAL A 100 -10.23 -4.73 -1.11
CA VAL A 100 -9.32 -4.50 -2.24
C VAL A 100 -7.87 -4.38 -1.78
N LEU A 101 -7.60 -3.63 -0.71
CA LEU A 101 -6.24 -3.49 -0.19
C LEU A 101 -5.68 -4.82 0.35
N MET A 102 -6.51 -5.65 0.98
CA MET A 102 -6.12 -7.01 1.40
C MET A 102 -5.81 -7.90 0.19
N VAL A 103 -6.64 -7.82 -0.86
CA VAL A 103 -6.38 -8.52 -2.13
C VAL A 103 -5.05 -8.08 -2.73
N TYR A 104 -4.70 -6.79 -2.70
CA TYR A 104 -3.40 -6.32 -3.22
C TYR A 104 -2.22 -6.94 -2.48
N VAL A 105 -2.25 -7.01 -1.16
CA VAL A 105 -1.18 -7.63 -0.36
C VAL A 105 -1.09 -9.13 -0.65
N ILE A 106 -2.21 -9.84 -0.62
CA ILE A 106 -2.26 -11.30 -0.85
C ILE A 106 -1.81 -11.63 -2.27
N TYR A 107 -2.40 -10.99 -3.27
CA TYR A 107 -2.09 -11.23 -4.67
C TYR A 107 -0.65 -10.84 -4.99
N GLY A 108 -0.17 -9.70 -4.50
CA GLY A 108 1.22 -9.29 -4.65
C GLY A 108 2.19 -10.29 -4.03
N THR A 109 1.83 -10.88 -2.88
CA THR A 109 2.61 -11.96 -2.25
C THR A 109 2.66 -13.20 -3.13
N ILE A 110 1.51 -13.65 -3.65
CA ILE A 110 1.44 -14.80 -4.58
C ILE A 110 2.29 -14.54 -5.83
N VAL A 111 2.25 -13.33 -6.38
CA VAL A 111 3.02 -12.97 -7.59
C VAL A 111 4.52 -13.01 -7.33
N VAL A 112 5.02 -12.37 -6.26
CA VAL A 112 6.46 -12.27 -6.03
C VAL A 112 7.08 -13.55 -5.46
N TRP A 113 6.29 -14.40 -4.79
CA TRP A 113 6.77 -15.67 -4.22
C TRP A 113 6.38 -16.92 -5.02
N GLY A 114 5.43 -16.81 -5.95
CA GLY A 114 5.06 -17.88 -6.88
C GLY A 114 5.88 -17.90 -8.17
N ALA A 115 6.72 -16.88 -8.38
CA ALA A 115 7.67 -16.77 -9.50
C ALA A 115 9.08 -17.28 -9.16
#